data_AF-A0A536AF66-F1
#
_entry.id   AF-A0A536AF66-F1
#
_cell.length_a   1.000
_cell.length_b   1.000
_cell.length_c   1.000
_cell.angle_alpha   90.00
_cell.angle_beta   90.00
_cell.angle_gamma   90.00
#
_symmetry.space_group_name_H-M   'P 1'
#
loop_
_entity.id
_entity.type
_entity.pdbx_description
1 polymer ?
#
loop_
_entity_poly.entity_id
_entity_poly.type
_entity_poly.pdbx_seq_one_letter_code
_entity_poly.pdbx_strand_id
1 'polypeptide(L)'
;MKFDRRAFEAKGYLVVPGFIDLHAHLREPGFEDSETIETGRRAALRGGFTTICAMPNTEPAIDSPGLLKELLARGKSVDGARVRYVAAITRGRKGRELSDMVELAAAGAIAFSDDGSPVEDSHLFRSALEYARVTGRPVIEHAQDLALSAKGVMHEGSVSARLGLPGMPAAAEESAVARDIALARMTGANLHLTHLSTAGSIELVRRAKADGVPVTCDVTPHHLAMTDEWV
;
A
#
# COMPACT_ATOMS: atom_id res chain seq x y z
N MET A 1 28.42 -11.08 25.42
CA MET A 1 27.08 -10.48 25.30
C MET A 1 26.25 -10.96 26.49
N LYS A 2 25.98 -10.10 27.48
CA LYS A 2 25.09 -10.45 28.61
C LYS A 2 23.66 -10.23 28.15
N PHE A 3 22.91 -11.30 27.93
CA PHE A 3 21.47 -11.18 27.72
C PHE A 3 20.83 -10.86 29.07
N ASP A 4 20.12 -9.73 29.15
CA ASP A 4 19.20 -9.45 30.26
C ASP A 4 18.07 -10.48 30.18
N ARG A 5 18.20 -11.56 30.97
CA ARG A 5 17.22 -12.66 31.00
C ARG A 5 16.11 -12.28 31.96
N ARG A 6 15.09 -11.60 31.45
CA ARG A 6 13.81 -11.46 32.14
C ARG A 6 12.93 -12.65 31.80
N ALA A 7 12.46 -13.37 32.81
CA ALA A 7 11.52 -14.46 32.64
C ALA A 7 10.10 -13.91 32.43
N PHE A 8 9.38 -14.44 31.44
CA PHE A 8 7.97 -14.16 31.21
C PHE A 8 7.22 -15.48 31.17
N GLU A 9 6.14 -15.59 31.94
CA GLU A 9 5.23 -16.74 31.89
C GLU A 9 4.31 -16.60 30.68
N ALA A 10 4.28 -17.62 29.82
CA ALA A 10 3.51 -17.64 28.58
C ALA A 10 2.60 -18.88 28.47
N LYS A 11 2.45 -19.65 29.55
CA LYS A 11 1.53 -20.80 29.60
C LYS A 11 0.12 -20.37 29.21
N GLY A 12 -0.44 -21.05 28.21
CA GLY A 12 -1.77 -20.77 27.67
C GLY A 12 -1.81 -19.73 26.54
N TYR A 13 -0.67 -19.16 26.15
CA TYR A 13 -0.56 -18.21 25.04
C TYR A 13 0.19 -18.80 23.84
N LEU A 14 -0.13 -18.31 22.64
CA LEU A 14 0.69 -18.52 21.45
C LEU A 14 1.75 -17.43 21.36
N VAL A 15 3.02 -17.83 21.33
CA VAL A 15 4.15 -16.93 21.10
C VAL A 15 4.56 -17.05 19.63
N VAL A 16 4.32 -15.99 18.87
CA VAL A 16 4.61 -15.92 17.43
C VAL A 16 5.53 -14.75 17.12
N PRO A 17 6.26 -14.77 15.98
CA PRO A 17 6.93 -13.59 15.48
C PRO A 17 5.94 -12.42 15.32
N GLY A 18 6.39 -11.20 15.64
CA GLY A 18 5.55 -10.03 15.48
C GLY A 18 5.14 -9.81 14.02
N PHE A 19 3.88 -9.44 13.82
CA PHE A 19 3.33 -9.27 12.47
C PHE A 19 3.91 -8.04 11.76
N ILE A 20 3.84 -8.06 10.43
CA ILE A 20 4.26 -6.97 9.56
C ILE A 20 3.05 -6.57 8.72
N ASP A 21 2.65 -5.31 8.84
CA ASP A 21 1.62 -4.72 7.98
C ASP A 21 2.30 -3.98 6.82
N LEU A 22 1.94 -4.33 5.58
CA LEU A 22 2.48 -3.72 4.38
C LEU A 22 1.71 -2.47 3.95
N HIS A 23 0.54 -2.20 4.55
CA HIS A 23 -0.34 -1.11 4.14
C HIS A 23 -1.04 -0.46 5.33
N ALA A 24 -0.48 0.63 5.85
CA ALA A 24 -1.07 1.42 6.93
C ALA A 24 -1.13 2.92 6.58
N HIS A 25 -2.16 3.61 7.08
CA HIS A 25 -2.24 5.07 6.99
C HIS A 25 -2.09 5.68 8.38
N LEU A 26 -0.97 6.35 8.62
CA LEU A 26 -0.70 7.04 9.89
C LEU A 26 -1.23 8.47 9.92
N ARG A 27 -1.72 8.99 8.79
CA ARG A 27 -2.40 10.29 8.58
C ARG A 27 -1.58 11.55 8.93
N GLU A 28 -0.48 11.39 9.64
CA GLU A 28 0.48 12.45 9.93
C GLU A 28 1.67 12.38 8.96
N PRO A 29 2.05 13.50 8.32
CA PRO A 29 1.57 14.87 8.54
C PRO A 29 0.24 15.22 7.84
N GLY A 30 -0.46 16.22 8.38
CA GLY A 30 -1.54 16.95 7.72
C GLY A 30 -2.97 16.53 8.07
N PHE A 31 -3.15 15.32 8.61
CA PHE A 31 -4.46 14.80 9.02
C PHE A 31 -4.42 14.22 10.44
N GLU A 32 -3.72 14.89 11.35
CA GLU A 32 -3.48 14.46 12.74
C GLU A 32 -4.76 14.24 13.56
N ASP A 33 -5.85 14.92 13.20
CA ASP A 33 -7.18 14.72 13.79
C ASP A 33 -7.74 13.30 13.53
N SER A 34 -7.28 12.65 12.46
CA SER A 34 -7.69 11.28 12.10
C SER A 34 -6.81 10.22 12.74
N GLU A 35 -5.48 10.41 12.70
CA GLU A 35 -4.50 9.53 13.32
C GLU A 35 -3.14 10.24 13.39
N THR A 36 -2.27 9.84 14.32
CA THR A 36 -0.87 10.30 14.42
C THR A 36 0.10 9.13 14.31
N ILE A 37 1.38 9.42 14.05
CA ILE A 37 2.44 8.40 14.07
C ILE A 37 2.47 7.70 15.43
N GLU A 38 2.27 8.44 16.53
CA GLU A 38 2.31 7.88 17.88
C GLU A 38 1.12 6.95 18.16
N THR A 39 -0.10 7.40 17.89
CA THR A 39 -1.32 6.62 18.13
C THR A 39 -1.37 5.39 17.23
N GLY A 40 -1.05 5.53 15.94
CA GLY A 40 -1.02 4.41 14.99
C GLY A 40 0.05 3.36 15.34
N ARG A 41 1.23 3.76 15.83
CA ARG A 41 2.26 2.81 16.32
C ARG A 41 1.80 2.02 17.55
N ARG A 42 1.02 2.64 18.45
CA ARG A 42 0.42 1.95 19.59
C ARG A 42 -0.69 0.99 19.15
N ALA A 43 -1.54 1.41 18.23
CA ALA A 43 -2.60 0.58 17.66
C ALA A 43 -2.01 -0.68 17.00
N ALA A 44 -0.96 -0.51 16.19
CA ALA A 44 -0.23 -1.61 15.58
C ALA A 44 0.30 -2.63 16.60
N LEU A 45 1.01 -2.18 17.64
CA LEU A 45 1.50 -3.07 18.71
C LEU A 45 0.36 -3.80 19.41
N ARG A 46 -0.75 -3.10 19.68
CA ARG A 46 -1.94 -3.70 20.30
C ARG A 46 -2.56 -4.80 19.43
N GLY A 47 -2.47 -4.66 18.11
CA GLY A 47 -2.86 -5.68 17.12
C GLY A 47 -1.82 -6.79 16.89
N GLY A 48 -0.67 -6.76 17.58
CA GLY A 48 0.40 -7.74 17.39
C GLY A 48 1.37 -7.41 16.25
N PHE A 49 1.23 -6.25 15.61
CA PHE A 49 2.14 -5.77 14.56
C PHE A 49 3.35 -5.08 15.18
N THR A 50 4.54 -5.57 14.83
CA THR A 50 5.81 -4.98 15.28
C THR A 50 6.46 -4.10 14.23
N THR A 51 6.00 -4.22 12.97
CA THR A 51 6.40 -3.34 11.86
C THR A 51 5.17 -3.00 11.03
N ILE A 52 5.05 -1.75 10.62
CA ILE A 52 4.01 -1.25 9.71
C ILE A 52 4.64 -0.41 8.60
N CYS A 53 4.04 -0.42 7.41
CA CYS A 53 4.48 0.34 6.25
C CYS A 53 3.48 1.47 5.98
N ALA A 54 3.89 2.71 6.24
CA ALA A 54 3.04 3.88 6.09
C ALA A 54 2.97 4.32 4.62
N MET A 55 1.75 4.49 4.10
CA MET A 55 1.47 4.98 2.75
C MET A 55 1.80 6.47 2.61
N PRO A 56 2.12 6.95 1.38
CA PRO A 56 2.61 8.31 1.15
C PRO A 56 1.50 9.37 1.03
N ASN A 57 0.23 9.02 1.27
CA ASN A 57 -0.95 9.87 1.08
C ASN A 57 -1.25 10.78 2.29
N THR A 58 -0.19 11.41 2.80
CA THR A 58 -0.22 12.48 3.81
C THR A 58 -0.22 13.86 3.14
N GLU A 59 -0.32 14.94 3.92
CA GLU A 59 -0.18 16.32 3.44
C GLU A 59 0.92 17.05 4.24
N PRO A 60 2.08 17.35 3.64
CA PRO A 60 2.48 17.02 2.27
C PRO A 60 2.65 15.51 2.02
N ALA A 61 2.53 15.10 0.76
CA ALA A 61 2.82 13.73 0.33
C ALA A 61 4.30 13.38 0.55
N ILE A 62 4.61 12.10 0.79
CA ILE A 62 5.99 11.64 1.03
C ILE A 62 6.75 11.49 -0.30
N ASP A 63 7.02 12.61 -0.98
CA ASP A 63 7.61 12.68 -2.32
C ASP A 63 9.00 13.33 -2.36
N SER A 64 9.53 13.77 -1.21
CA SER A 64 10.84 14.40 -1.09
C SER A 64 11.75 13.70 -0.07
N PRO A 65 13.06 13.56 -0.36
CA PRO A 65 14.02 12.93 0.56
C PRO A 65 14.13 13.63 1.92
N GLY A 66 13.92 14.96 1.95
CA GLY A 66 13.98 15.77 3.17
C GLY A 66 12.89 15.36 4.16
N LEU A 67 11.63 15.37 3.70
CA LEU A 67 10.47 14.96 4.48
C LEU A 67 10.60 13.51 4.96
N LEU A 68 10.98 12.60 4.07
CA LEU A 68 11.15 11.19 4.41
C LEU A 68 12.19 10.99 5.53
N LYS A 69 13.33 11.70 5.48
CA LYS A 69 14.37 11.63 6.53
C LYS A 69 13.87 12.17 7.86
N GLU A 70 13.08 13.25 7.82
CA GLU A 70 12.44 13.80 9.02
C GLU A 70 11.50 12.76 9.66
N LEU A 71 10.59 12.18 8.89
CA LEU A 71 9.62 11.17 9.35
C LEU A 71 10.32 9.91 9.90
N LEU A 72 11.40 9.47 9.25
CA LEU A 72 12.25 8.38 9.74
C LEU A 72 12.94 8.73 11.06
N ALA A 73 13.35 9.98 11.27
CA ALA A 73 13.95 10.43 12.52
C ALA A 73 12.91 10.48 13.66
N ARG A 74 11.71 10.97 13.37
CA ARG A 74 10.59 11.02 14.32
C ARG A 74 10.15 9.64 14.80
N GLY A 75 10.19 8.65 13.90
CA GLY A 75 9.83 7.25 14.21
C GLY A 75 10.79 6.49 15.14
N LYS A 76 11.91 7.09 15.58
CA LYS A 76 12.94 6.42 16.41
C LYS A 76 12.65 6.42 17.92
N SER A 77 11.46 6.83 18.38
CA SER A 77 11.13 6.75 19.82
C SER A 77 11.03 5.29 20.29
N VAL A 78 11.40 5.06 21.56
CA VAL A 78 11.58 3.74 22.17
C VAL A 78 10.26 2.96 22.31
N ASP A 79 9.12 3.64 22.23
CA ASP A 79 7.81 3.06 22.43
C ASP A 79 7.01 3.05 21.11
N GLY A 80 6.62 1.86 20.63
CA GLY A 80 5.76 1.71 19.45
C GLY A 80 6.28 0.74 18.39
N ALA A 81 5.40 0.30 17.49
CA ALA A 81 5.77 -0.52 16.33
C ALA A 81 6.78 0.22 15.44
N ARG A 82 7.63 -0.51 14.73
CA ARG A 82 8.56 0.07 13.77
C ARG A 82 7.79 0.59 12.55
N VAL A 83 8.00 1.85 12.20
CA VAL A 83 7.44 2.42 10.97
C VAL A 83 8.46 2.33 9.84
N ARG A 84 8.04 1.80 8.71
CA ARG A 84 8.70 1.92 7.40
C ARG A 84 7.85 2.82 6.53
N TYR A 85 8.45 3.54 5.60
CA TYR A 85 7.72 4.49 4.76
C TYR A 85 7.79 4.07 3.30
N VAL A 86 6.63 4.10 2.66
CA VAL A 86 6.47 4.07 1.21
C VAL A 86 6.52 5.51 0.73
N ALA A 87 7.22 5.77 -0.38
CA ALA A 87 7.32 7.10 -0.95
C ALA A 87 6.41 7.25 -2.18
N ALA A 88 6.02 8.48 -2.50
CA ALA A 88 5.19 8.76 -3.66
C ALA A 88 5.90 8.38 -4.97
N ILE A 89 5.16 7.86 -5.95
CA ILE A 89 5.64 7.70 -7.33
C ILE A 89 5.74 9.06 -8.00
N THR A 90 4.74 9.93 -7.81
CA THR A 90 4.67 11.25 -8.45
C THR A 90 4.71 12.39 -7.45
N ARG A 91 5.19 13.56 -7.89
CA ARG A 91 5.18 14.76 -7.03
C ARG A 91 3.76 15.13 -6.62
N GLY A 92 3.56 15.25 -5.32
CA GLY A 92 2.27 15.49 -4.67
C GLY A 92 1.22 14.43 -4.98
N ARG A 93 1.60 13.23 -5.45
CA ARG A 93 0.68 12.16 -5.90
C ARG A 93 -0.30 12.63 -6.99
N LYS A 94 0.17 13.50 -7.90
CA LYS A 94 -0.66 14.14 -8.94
C LYS A 94 -0.73 13.37 -10.26
N GLY A 95 0.04 12.31 -10.46
CA GLY A 95 0.02 11.53 -11.69
C GLY A 95 0.62 12.25 -12.91
N ARG A 96 1.43 13.30 -12.72
CA ARG A 96 1.95 14.16 -13.82
C ARG A 96 3.45 14.07 -14.05
N GLU A 97 4.22 13.99 -12.97
CA GLU A 97 5.68 13.96 -13.01
C GLU A 97 6.21 13.04 -11.90
N LEU A 98 7.27 12.29 -12.20
CA LEU A 98 7.89 11.40 -11.22
C LEU A 98 8.48 12.20 -10.05
N SER A 99 8.42 11.61 -8.85
CA SER A 99 9.18 12.07 -7.69
C SER A 99 10.67 11.75 -7.85
N ASP A 100 11.49 12.22 -6.90
CA ASP A 100 12.93 11.93 -6.84
C ASP A 100 13.17 10.49 -6.35
N MET A 101 12.68 9.49 -7.09
CA MET A 101 12.56 8.09 -6.65
C MET A 101 13.90 7.48 -6.21
N VAL A 102 14.98 7.78 -6.92
CA VAL A 102 16.33 7.26 -6.60
C VAL A 102 16.81 7.82 -5.26
N GLU A 103 16.63 9.12 -5.06
CA GLU A 103 16.99 9.84 -3.85
C GLU A 103 16.11 9.41 -2.67
N LEU A 104 14.82 9.16 -2.90
CA LEU A 104 13.88 8.63 -1.92
C LEU A 104 14.27 7.22 -1.46
N ALA A 105 14.65 6.34 -2.39
CA ALA A 105 15.17 5.01 -2.05
C ALA A 105 16.46 5.09 -1.23
N ALA A 106 17.36 6.01 -1.57
CA ALA A 106 18.59 6.27 -0.82
C ALA A 106 18.32 6.89 0.56
N ALA A 107 17.25 7.69 0.70
CA ALA A 107 16.81 8.27 1.96
C ALA A 107 16.12 7.25 2.90
N GLY A 108 15.69 6.10 2.38
CA GLY A 108 15.19 4.98 3.17
C GLY A 108 13.80 4.48 2.80
N ALA A 109 13.21 4.96 1.70
CA ALA A 109 11.90 4.50 1.22
C ALA A 109 11.97 2.99 0.95
N ILE A 110 10.97 2.23 1.41
CA ILE A 110 10.95 0.78 1.24
C ILE A 110 10.27 0.31 -0.04
N ALA A 111 9.38 1.15 -0.59
CA ALA A 111 8.62 0.93 -1.81
C ALA A 111 8.16 2.29 -2.36
N PHE A 112 7.53 2.28 -3.53
CA PHE A 112 6.86 3.44 -4.11
C PHE A 112 5.37 3.18 -4.32
N SER A 113 4.53 4.19 -4.12
CA SER A 113 3.08 4.12 -4.37
C SER A 113 2.50 5.52 -4.51
N ASP A 114 1.46 5.71 -5.30
CA ASP A 114 0.60 6.91 -5.19
C ASP A 114 -0.74 6.60 -4.49
N ASP A 115 -0.81 5.48 -3.76
CA ASP A 115 -1.99 4.94 -3.04
C ASP A 115 -3.08 5.96 -2.69
N GLY A 116 -4.31 5.70 -3.13
CA GLY A 116 -5.44 6.63 -3.10
C GLY A 116 -5.48 7.61 -4.29
N SER A 117 -4.48 7.60 -5.17
CA SER A 117 -4.43 8.38 -6.41
C SER A 117 -3.68 7.60 -7.49
N PRO A 118 -4.33 6.62 -8.15
CA PRO A 118 -3.72 5.75 -9.15
C PRO A 118 -3.00 6.53 -10.25
N VAL A 119 -1.86 6.01 -10.73
CA VAL A 119 -1.14 6.62 -11.85
C VAL A 119 -1.81 6.20 -13.15
N GLU A 120 -2.69 7.05 -13.70
CA GLU A 120 -3.46 6.75 -14.91
C GLU A 120 -2.59 6.66 -16.18
N ASP A 121 -1.60 7.56 -16.29
CA ASP A 121 -0.70 7.61 -17.44
C ASP A 121 0.22 6.38 -17.45
N SER A 122 -0.02 5.49 -18.43
CA SER A 122 0.74 4.24 -18.58
C SER A 122 2.22 4.45 -18.91
N HIS A 123 2.57 5.56 -19.58
CA HIS A 123 3.96 5.92 -19.86
C HIS A 123 4.67 6.39 -18.59
N LEU A 124 3.99 7.17 -17.75
CA LEU A 124 4.51 7.60 -16.45
C LEU A 124 4.67 6.40 -15.51
N PHE A 125 3.66 5.53 -15.42
CA PHE A 125 3.72 4.34 -14.56
C PHE A 125 4.79 3.34 -15.03
N ARG A 126 4.93 3.16 -16.35
CA ARG A 126 6.08 2.43 -16.92
C ARG A 126 7.41 3.01 -16.44
N SER A 127 7.57 4.32 -16.56
CA SER A 127 8.81 5.00 -16.17
C SER A 127 9.09 4.78 -14.67
N ALA A 128 8.04 4.88 -13.83
CA ALA A 128 8.15 4.58 -12.40
C ALA A 128 8.63 3.15 -12.13
N LEU A 129 8.11 2.15 -12.85
CA LEU A 129 8.55 0.76 -12.75
C LEU A 129 10.02 0.60 -13.15
N GLU A 130 10.47 1.27 -14.22
CA GLU A 130 11.89 1.28 -14.64
C GLU A 130 12.80 1.85 -13.53
N TYR A 131 12.43 2.97 -12.90
CA TYR A 131 13.17 3.53 -11.76
C TYR A 131 13.11 2.65 -10.51
N ALA A 132 11.96 2.04 -10.21
CA ALA A 132 11.80 1.10 -9.12
C ALA A 132 12.73 -0.12 -9.30
N ARG A 133 12.88 -0.61 -10.53
CA ARG A 133 13.80 -1.70 -10.87
C ARG A 133 15.26 -1.33 -10.64
N VAL A 134 15.66 -0.10 -10.96
CA VAL A 134 17.02 0.43 -10.71
C VAL A 134 17.31 0.53 -9.22
N THR A 135 16.35 1.01 -8.43
CA THR A 135 16.50 1.16 -6.97
C THR A 135 16.37 -0.16 -6.19
N GLY A 136 15.87 -1.21 -6.84
CA GLY A 136 15.60 -2.51 -6.22
C GLY A 136 14.42 -2.49 -5.25
N ARG A 137 13.55 -1.47 -5.32
CA ARG A 137 12.35 -1.34 -4.49
C ARG A 137 11.10 -1.73 -5.29
N PRO A 138 10.08 -2.35 -4.66
CA PRO A 138 8.83 -2.64 -5.34
C PRO A 138 7.98 -1.38 -5.53
N VAL A 139 7.09 -1.43 -6.51
CA VAL A 139 5.94 -0.52 -6.62
C VAL A 139 4.73 -1.21 -5.99
N ILE A 140 4.07 -0.54 -5.05
CA ILE A 140 2.80 -0.93 -4.46
C ILE A 140 1.73 -0.12 -5.18
N GLU A 141 0.80 -0.78 -5.86
CA GLU A 141 -0.21 -0.11 -6.68
C GLU A 141 -1.62 -0.34 -6.12
N HIS A 142 -2.31 0.77 -5.92
CA HIS A 142 -3.75 0.82 -5.72
C HIS A 142 -4.40 0.73 -7.09
N ALA A 143 -4.68 -0.50 -7.55
CA ALA A 143 -5.16 -0.74 -8.89
C ALA A 143 -6.62 -0.28 -9.05
N GLN A 144 -6.81 0.89 -9.67
CA GLN A 144 -8.14 1.44 -9.94
C GLN A 144 -8.11 2.34 -11.18
N ASP A 145 -8.99 2.07 -12.12
CA ASP A 145 -9.33 2.95 -13.24
C ASP A 145 -10.34 4.01 -12.78
N LEU A 146 -9.89 5.26 -12.72
CA LEU A 146 -10.68 6.37 -12.19
C LEU A 146 -11.89 6.72 -13.06
N ALA A 147 -11.80 6.48 -14.38
CA ALA A 147 -12.91 6.72 -15.30
C ALA A 147 -14.03 5.69 -15.11
N LEU A 148 -13.68 4.42 -14.85
CA LEU A 148 -14.64 3.36 -14.56
C LEU A 148 -15.22 3.46 -13.15
N SER A 149 -14.38 3.75 -12.15
CA SER A 149 -14.89 3.92 -10.78
C SER A 149 -15.71 5.19 -10.61
N ALA A 150 -15.41 6.23 -11.38
CA ALA A 150 -16.07 7.53 -11.40
C ALA A 150 -16.45 8.06 -9.99
N LYS A 151 -17.75 8.11 -9.69
CA LYS A 151 -18.30 8.55 -8.39
C LYS A 151 -18.88 7.40 -7.58
N GLY A 152 -18.48 6.17 -7.88
CA GLY A 152 -18.92 5.00 -7.15
C GLY A 152 -18.47 5.05 -5.70
N VAL A 153 -19.33 4.56 -4.81
CA VAL A 153 -19.10 4.59 -3.35
C VAL A 153 -19.13 3.20 -2.72
N MET A 154 -19.43 2.18 -3.51
CA MET A 154 -19.49 0.78 -3.11
C MET A 154 -19.42 -0.12 -4.35
N HIS A 155 -19.39 -1.44 -4.18
CA HIS A 155 -19.45 -2.39 -5.28
C HIS A 155 -20.68 -2.16 -6.18
N GLU A 156 -20.48 -2.17 -7.50
CA GLU A 156 -21.59 -2.19 -8.46
C GLU A 156 -22.24 -3.57 -8.51
N GLY A 157 -23.44 -3.68 -7.93
CA GLY A 157 -24.17 -4.94 -7.85
C GLY A 157 -25.62 -4.76 -7.42
N SER A 158 -26.25 -5.87 -7.00
CA SER A 158 -27.64 -5.85 -6.55
C SER A 158 -27.86 -4.96 -5.32
N VAL A 159 -26.87 -4.86 -4.42
CA VAL A 159 -26.98 -4.04 -3.21
C VAL A 159 -26.95 -2.56 -3.56
N SER A 160 -25.99 -2.09 -4.37
CA SER A 160 -25.93 -0.68 -4.77
C SER A 160 -27.17 -0.26 -5.55
N ALA A 161 -27.67 -1.12 -6.44
CA ALA A 161 -28.92 -0.90 -7.17
C ALA A 161 -30.13 -0.76 -6.23
N ARG A 162 -30.24 -1.62 -5.21
CA ARG A 162 -31.30 -1.56 -4.21
C ARG A 162 -31.24 -0.29 -3.35
N LEU A 163 -30.04 0.16 -3.01
CA LEU A 163 -29.83 1.36 -2.20
C LEU A 163 -29.90 2.67 -3.02
N GLY A 164 -29.92 2.58 -4.35
CA GLY A 164 -29.85 3.75 -5.23
C GLY A 164 -28.49 4.47 -5.17
N LEU A 165 -27.42 3.75 -4.82
CA LEU A 165 -26.07 4.29 -4.70
C LEU A 165 -25.25 4.02 -5.97
N PRO A 166 -24.36 4.95 -6.37
CA PRO A 166 -23.47 4.73 -7.49
C PRO A 166 -22.47 3.60 -7.15
N GLY A 167 -22.41 2.59 -8.01
CA GLY A 167 -21.51 1.46 -7.87
C GLY A 167 -20.15 1.67 -8.56
N MET A 168 -19.14 0.94 -8.11
CA MET A 168 -17.85 0.77 -8.76
C MET A 168 -17.82 -0.63 -9.40
N PRO A 169 -17.75 -0.73 -10.75
CA PRO A 169 -17.69 -2.02 -11.42
C PRO A 169 -16.37 -2.74 -11.11
N ALA A 170 -16.41 -4.07 -11.05
CA ALA A 170 -15.21 -4.90 -10.90
C ALA A 170 -14.15 -4.60 -11.98
N ALA A 171 -14.60 -4.24 -13.18
CA ALA A 171 -13.74 -3.82 -14.29
C ALA A 171 -12.82 -2.65 -13.97
N ALA A 172 -13.17 -1.78 -13.00
CA ALA A 172 -12.30 -0.67 -12.58
C ALA A 172 -11.00 -1.16 -11.92
N GLU A 173 -11.05 -2.24 -11.15
CA GLU A 173 -9.85 -2.86 -10.56
C GLU A 173 -9.15 -3.74 -11.62
N GLU A 174 -9.93 -4.59 -12.30
CA GLU A 174 -9.38 -5.61 -13.21
C GLU A 174 -8.62 -5.01 -14.40
N SER A 175 -9.09 -3.88 -14.96
CA SER A 175 -8.41 -3.19 -16.07
C SER A 175 -7.06 -2.63 -15.65
N ALA A 176 -6.98 -2.00 -14.48
CA ALA A 176 -5.75 -1.48 -13.91
C ALA A 176 -4.76 -2.62 -13.60
N VAL A 177 -5.22 -3.69 -12.94
CA VAL A 177 -4.40 -4.89 -12.67
C VAL A 177 -3.81 -5.46 -13.96
N ALA A 178 -4.61 -5.59 -15.03
CA ALA A 178 -4.15 -6.10 -16.31
C ALA A 178 -3.07 -5.22 -16.95
N ARG A 179 -3.28 -3.90 -16.95
CA ARG A 179 -2.30 -2.89 -17.42
C ARG A 179 -1.00 -3.01 -16.64
N ASP A 180 -1.07 -3.03 -15.32
CA ASP A 180 0.11 -2.98 -14.45
C ASP A 180 0.94 -4.24 -14.54
N ILE A 181 0.29 -5.41 -14.64
CA ILE A 181 0.96 -6.69 -14.91
C ILE A 181 1.69 -6.64 -16.26
N ALA A 182 1.08 -6.07 -17.30
CA ALA A 182 1.73 -5.97 -18.61
C ALA A 182 2.99 -5.09 -18.55
N LEU A 183 2.93 -3.97 -17.82
CA LEU A 183 4.06 -3.07 -17.63
C LEU A 183 5.14 -3.68 -16.73
N ALA A 184 4.77 -4.38 -15.66
CA ALA A 184 5.70 -5.12 -14.81
C ALA A 184 6.42 -6.24 -15.57
N ARG A 185 5.70 -6.96 -16.46
CA ARG A 185 6.29 -7.96 -17.35
C ARG A 185 7.32 -7.34 -18.29
N MET A 186 7.02 -6.17 -18.86
CA MET A 186 7.90 -5.48 -19.78
C MET A 186 9.17 -4.94 -19.10
N THR A 187 9.04 -4.41 -17.89
CA THR A 187 10.14 -3.74 -17.16
C THR A 187 10.93 -4.68 -16.26
N GLY A 188 10.35 -5.82 -15.87
CA GLY A 188 10.90 -6.74 -14.89
C GLY A 188 10.95 -6.16 -13.47
N ALA A 189 10.21 -5.08 -13.20
CA ALA A 189 10.11 -4.45 -11.88
C ALA A 189 9.19 -5.24 -10.95
N ASN A 190 9.50 -5.26 -9.66
CA ASN A 190 8.65 -5.91 -8.66
C ASN A 190 7.37 -5.09 -8.45
N LEU A 191 6.22 -5.67 -8.80
CA LEU A 191 4.91 -5.06 -8.60
C LEU A 191 4.19 -5.76 -7.44
N HIS A 192 3.55 -4.97 -6.57
CA HIS A 192 2.67 -5.45 -5.53
C HIS A 192 1.29 -4.80 -5.68
N LEU A 193 0.26 -5.60 -5.92
CA LEU A 193 -1.12 -5.13 -6.07
C LEU A 193 -1.83 -5.22 -4.73
N THR A 194 -2.14 -4.07 -4.14
CA THR A 194 -2.71 -4.02 -2.79
C THR A 194 -4.22 -4.24 -2.81
N HIS A 195 -4.75 -4.79 -1.72
CA HIS A 195 -6.15 -4.95 -1.34
C HIS A 195 -7.08 -5.38 -2.49
N LEU A 196 -6.69 -6.44 -3.23
CA LEU A 196 -7.51 -6.95 -4.33
C LEU A 196 -8.87 -7.42 -3.84
N SER A 197 -9.92 -7.07 -4.58
CA SER A 197 -11.31 -7.31 -4.20
C SER A 197 -12.09 -8.17 -5.21
N THR A 198 -11.57 -8.36 -6.42
CA THR A 198 -12.29 -9.07 -7.50
C THR A 198 -11.70 -10.46 -7.81
N ALA A 199 -12.57 -11.39 -8.20
CA ALA A 199 -12.13 -12.70 -8.66
C ALA A 199 -11.30 -12.62 -9.96
N GLY A 200 -11.61 -11.67 -10.85
CA GLY A 200 -10.86 -11.45 -12.08
C GLY A 200 -9.44 -10.97 -11.82
N SER A 201 -9.23 -10.03 -10.89
CA SER A 201 -7.88 -9.60 -10.49
C SER A 201 -7.04 -10.75 -9.94
N ILE A 202 -7.63 -11.61 -9.12
CA ILE A 202 -6.93 -12.80 -8.60
C ILE A 202 -6.53 -13.77 -9.73
N GLU A 203 -7.39 -13.95 -10.75
CA GLU A 203 -7.04 -14.76 -11.93
C GLU A 203 -5.92 -14.13 -12.77
N LEU A 204 -5.94 -12.81 -12.96
CA LEU A 204 -4.86 -12.09 -13.64
C LEU A 204 -3.52 -12.28 -12.91
N VAL A 205 -3.50 -12.12 -11.59
CA VAL A 205 -2.28 -12.35 -10.78
C VAL A 205 -1.82 -13.80 -10.86
N ARG A 206 -2.75 -14.76 -10.79
CA ARG A 206 -2.44 -16.20 -10.88
C ARG A 206 -1.71 -16.52 -12.19
N ARG A 207 -2.24 -16.04 -13.33
CA ARG A 207 -1.63 -16.23 -14.65
C ARG A 207 -0.28 -15.54 -14.74
N ALA A 208 -0.19 -14.30 -14.30
CA ALA A 208 1.06 -13.54 -14.34
C ALA A 208 2.19 -14.21 -13.54
N LYS A 209 1.88 -14.76 -12.36
CA LYS A 209 2.84 -15.55 -11.57
C LYS A 209 3.27 -16.83 -12.29
N ALA A 210 2.34 -17.53 -12.95
CA ALA A 210 2.66 -18.73 -13.74
C ALA A 210 3.58 -18.39 -14.93
N ASP A 211 3.43 -17.20 -15.51
CA ASP A 211 4.29 -16.66 -16.58
C ASP A 211 5.64 -16.12 -16.08
N GLY A 212 5.90 -16.16 -14.76
CA GLY A 212 7.15 -15.66 -14.17
C GLY A 212 7.23 -14.14 -14.04
N VAL A 213 6.11 -13.42 -14.15
CA VAL A 213 6.07 -11.97 -13.89
C VAL A 213 6.34 -11.73 -12.40
N PRO A 214 7.23 -10.79 -12.02
CA PRO A 214 7.52 -10.44 -10.63
C PRO A 214 6.37 -9.65 -9.98
N VAL A 215 5.22 -10.31 -9.81
CA VAL A 215 4.00 -9.73 -9.23
C VAL A 215 3.62 -10.44 -7.94
N THR A 216 3.24 -9.65 -6.95
CA THR A 216 2.65 -10.09 -5.68
C THR A 216 1.36 -9.32 -5.44
N CYS A 217 0.56 -9.77 -4.48
CA CYS A 217 -0.67 -9.09 -4.09
C CYS A 217 -1.00 -9.40 -2.63
N ASP A 218 -1.90 -8.62 -2.05
CA ASP A 218 -2.50 -8.90 -0.76
C ASP A 218 -4.04 -8.76 -0.80
N VAL A 219 -4.66 -9.06 0.33
CA VAL A 219 -6.09 -8.92 0.57
C VAL A 219 -6.26 -8.44 2.01
N THR A 220 -7.25 -7.59 2.26
CA THR A 220 -7.51 -7.09 3.60
C THR A 220 -8.40 -8.06 4.39
N PRO A 221 -8.35 -8.03 5.72
CA PRO A 221 -9.25 -8.85 6.55
C PRO A 221 -10.74 -8.60 6.27
N HIS A 222 -11.13 -7.36 5.94
CA HIS A 222 -12.52 -7.03 5.67
C HIS A 222 -13.01 -7.59 4.32
N HIS A 223 -12.19 -7.61 3.26
CA HIS A 223 -12.57 -8.27 2.00
C HIS A 223 -12.65 -9.81 2.12
N LEU A 224 -11.97 -10.40 3.10
CA LEU A 224 -12.12 -11.83 3.41
C LEU A 224 -13.36 -12.15 4.24
N ALA A 225 -13.77 -11.23 5.12
CA ALA A 225 -14.81 -11.45 6.12
C ALA A 225 -16.18 -10.93 5.71
N MET A 226 -16.24 -9.95 4.79
CA MET A 226 -17.46 -9.21 4.46
C MET A 226 -17.61 -9.05 2.95
N THR A 227 -18.87 -8.92 2.53
CA THR A 227 -19.28 -8.53 1.18
C THR A 227 -20.17 -7.29 1.26
N ASP A 228 -20.56 -6.75 0.11
CA ASP A 228 -21.55 -5.67 0.02
C ASP A 228 -22.90 -6.03 0.63
N GLU A 229 -23.23 -7.32 0.78
CA GLU A 229 -24.46 -7.79 1.44
C GLU A 229 -24.56 -7.48 2.93
N TRP A 230 -23.47 -7.01 3.56
CA TRP A 230 -23.47 -6.67 4.99
C TRP A 230 -24.24 -5.37 5.30
N VAL A 231 -24.60 -4.59 4.27
CA VAL A 231 -25.25 -3.27 4.36
C VAL A 231 -26.76 -3.32 4.06
#